data_AF-A0A7Y2YQQ7-F1
#
_entry.id   AF-A0A7Y2YQQ7-F1
#
_cell.length_a   1.000
_cell.length_b   1.000
_cell.length_c   1.000
_cell.angle_alpha   90.00
_cell.angle_beta   90.00
_cell.angle_gamma   90.00
#
_symmetry.space_group_name_H-M   'P 1'
#
loop_
_entity.id
_entity.type
_entity.pdbx_description
1 polymer ?
#
loop_
_entity_poly.entity_id
_entity_poly.type
_entity_poly.pdbx_seq_one_letter_code
_entity_poly.pdbx_strand_id
1 'polypeptide(L)'
;MRYLGLLVVTILLLFSCKSQSSKSMTEDERALGTKVSDTVRMTSDDSEYEIIIIDPGFNYFLVSRARPRGFYDQVYFETRNRVLVNEWNQRVIQPSRY
;
A
#
# COMPACT_ATOMS: atom_id res chain seq x y z
N MET A 1 -43.33 18.00 -11.87
CA MET A 1 -43.43 16.67 -11.21
C MET A 1 -42.34 15.68 -11.63
N ARG A 2 -41.94 15.58 -12.92
CA ARG A 2 -40.92 14.61 -13.37
C ARG A 2 -39.52 14.81 -12.77
N TYR A 3 -39.06 16.05 -12.62
CA TYR A 3 -37.72 16.35 -12.09
C TYR A 3 -37.64 16.43 -10.56
N LEU A 4 -38.80 16.49 -9.87
CA LEU A 4 -38.86 16.57 -8.42
C LEU A 4 -38.37 15.26 -7.78
N GLY A 5 -38.73 14.11 -8.36
CA GLY A 5 -38.27 12.81 -7.90
C GLY A 5 -36.76 12.62 -8.07
N LEU A 6 -36.20 13.09 -9.20
CA LEU A 6 -34.75 13.05 -9.44
C LEU A 6 -33.98 13.89 -8.42
N LEU A 7 -34.49 15.08 -8.08
CA LEU A 7 -33.86 16.00 -7.14
C LEU A 7 -33.80 15.42 -5.71
N VAL A 8 -34.87 14.75 -5.28
CA VAL A 8 -34.94 14.08 -3.97
C VAL A 8 -33.95 12.90 -3.88
N VAL A 9 -33.81 12.12 -4.96
CA VAL A 9 -32.85 11.00 -5.00
C VAL A 9 -31.40 11.48 -4.91
N THR A 10 -31.05 12.56 -5.61
CA THR A 10 -29.69 13.15 -5.49
C THR A 10 -29.38 13.66 -4.08
N ILE A 11 -30.36 14.25 -3.38
CA ILE A 11 -30.16 14.72 -2.00
C ILE A 11 -29.94 13.55 -1.04
N LEU A 12 -30.70 12.46 -1.17
CA LEU A 12 -30.55 11.26 -0.36
C LEU A 12 -29.16 10.61 -0.51
N LEU A 13 -28.61 10.60 -1.73
CA LEU A 13 -27.27 10.06 -1.99
C LEU A 13 -26.16 10.88 -1.31
N LEU A 14 -26.30 12.21 -1.25
CA LEU A 14 -25.33 13.07 -0.58
C LEU A 14 -25.33 12.92 0.95
N PHE A 15 -26.49 12.63 1.56
CA PHE A 15 -26.60 12.43 3.01
C PHE A 15 -26.15 11.02 3.48
N SER A 16 -25.92 10.08 2.56
CA SER A 16 -25.45 8.73 2.90
C SER A 16 -23.93 8.63 3.10
N CYS A 17 -23.19 9.71 2.81
CA CYS A 17 -21.75 9.75 3.05
C CYS A 17 -21.44 9.95 4.54
N LYS A 18 -21.50 8.88 5.33
CA LYS A 18 -20.95 8.87 6.70
C LYS A 18 -19.48 8.48 6.64
N SER A 19 -18.60 9.44 6.88
CA SER A 19 -17.17 9.17 7.10
C SER A 19 -17.00 8.35 8.38
N GLN A 20 -16.25 7.24 8.30
CA GLN A 20 -15.89 6.45 9.47
C GLN A 20 -14.99 7.32 10.37
N SER A 21 -15.45 7.65 11.57
CA SER A 21 -14.62 8.36 12.55
C SER A 21 -13.44 7.45 12.89
N SER A 22 -12.23 7.90 12.59
CA SER A 22 -11.01 7.18 12.96
C SER A 22 -11.01 6.99 14.47
N LYS A 23 -11.03 5.73 14.94
CA LYS A 23 -10.66 5.42 16.32
C LYS A 23 -9.28 6.06 16.55
N SER A 24 -9.16 6.95 17.53
CA SER A 24 -7.84 7.41 17.95
C SER A 24 -7.12 6.21 18.54
N MET A 25 -6.04 5.78 17.88
CA MET A 25 -5.14 4.76 18.41
C MET A 25 -4.71 5.17 19.82
N THR A 26 -4.83 4.26 20.77
CA THR A 26 -4.43 4.48 22.16
C THR A 26 -2.91 4.70 22.24
N GLU A 27 -2.48 5.42 23.27
CA GLU A 27 -1.07 5.78 23.48
C GLU A 27 -0.15 4.55 23.59
N ASP A 28 -0.70 3.43 24.09
CA ASP A 28 -0.03 2.12 24.11
C ASP A 28 0.25 1.52 22.72
N GLU A 29 -0.63 1.72 21.73
CA GLU A 29 -0.39 1.27 20.35
C GLU A 29 0.70 2.10 19.66
N ARG A 30 0.82 3.38 20.03
CA ARG A 30 1.91 4.26 19.56
C ARG A 30 3.25 3.85 20.19
N ALA A 31 3.26 3.50 21.47
CA ALA A 31 4.45 2.99 22.15
C ALA A 31 4.89 1.61 21.62
N LEU A 32 3.96 0.76 21.16
CA LEU A 32 4.26 -0.50 20.49
C LEU A 32 4.86 -0.29 19.09
N GLY A 33 4.41 0.75 18.36
CA GLY A 33 5.00 1.17 17.08
C GLY A 33 6.42 1.73 17.21
N THR A 34 6.76 2.30 18.36
CA THR A 34 8.11 2.81 18.67
C THR A 34 9.04 1.73 19.24
N LYS A 35 8.50 0.62 19.75
CA LYS A 35 9.27 -0.55 20.24
C LYS A 35 9.28 -1.71 19.22
N VAL A 36 9.24 -1.40 17.92
CA VAL A 36 9.48 -2.40 16.89
C VAL A 36 10.98 -2.67 16.88
N SER A 37 11.38 -3.79 17.50
CA SER A 37 12.70 -4.43 17.42
C SER A 37 13.52 -3.95 16.20
N ASP A 38 14.54 -3.12 16.44
CA ASP A 38 15.44 -2.54 15.42
C ASP A 38 16.23 -3.61 14.63
N THR A 39 16.11 -4.88 15.01
CA THR A 39 16.77 -5.98 14.31
C THR A 39 15.86 -7.20 14.27
N VAL A 40 15.60 -7.72 13.07
CA VAL A 40 14.95 -9.02 12.86
C VAL A 40 16.02 -10.01 12.45
N ARG A 41 16.16 -11.08 13.25
CA ARG A 41 17.12 -12.15 13.02
C ARG A 41 16.38 -13.38 12.50
N MET A 42 16.63 -13.76 11.26
CA MET A 42 16.03 -14.94 10.63
C MET A 42 17.12 -15.99 10.42
N THR A 43 16.98 -17.12 11.10
CA THR A 43 17.83 -18.32 10.93
C THR A 43 16.95 -19.46 10.44
N SER A 44 17.46 -20.31 9.55
CA SER A 44 16.81 -21.57 9.21
C SER A 44 17.72 -22.73 9.61
N ASP A 45 17.14 -23.82 10.11
CA ASP A 45 17.91 -24.97 10.61
C ASP A 45 18.73 -25.69 9.51
N ASP A 46 18.39 -25.44 8.24
CA ASP A 46 19.01 -26.04 7.04
C ASP A 46 19.97 -25.10 6.30
N SER A 47 20.12 -23.84 6.74
CA SER A 47 20.93 -22.84 6.03
C SER A 47 22.19 -22.48 6.80
N GLU A 48 23.35 -22.51 6.11
CA GLU A 48 24.65 -22.10 6.67
C GLU A 48 24.77 -20.58 6.95
N TYR A 49 23.76 -19.79 6.56
CA TYR A 49 23.81 -18.34 6.60
C TYR A 49 22.70 -17.76 7.48
N GLU A 50 23.04 -16.65 8.14
CA GLU A 50 22.14 -15.85 8.96
C GLU A 50 21.78 -14.55 8.25
N ILE A 51 20.51 -14.17 8.29
CA ILE A 51 20.04 -12.89 7.77
C ILE A 51 19.69 -11.97 8.95
N ILE A 52 20.36 -10.83 9.00
CA ILE A 52 20.12 -9.76 9.97
C ILE A 52 19.55 -8.56 9.21
N ILE A 53 18.33 -8.16 9.56
CA ILE A 53 17.64 -7.03 8.94
C ILE A 53 17.54 -5.90 9.96
N ILE A 54 18.20 -4.79 9.66
CA ILE A 54 18.25 -3.58 10.50
C ILE A 54 17.45 -2.49 9.81
N ASP A 55 16.12 -2.62 9.88
CA ASP A 55 15.19 -1.66 9.30
C ASP A 55 13.92 -1.59 10.18
N PRO A 56 13.59 -0.42 10.75
CA PRO A 56 12.41 -0.26 11.62
C PRO A 56 11.09 -0.50 10.89
N GLY A 57 11.04 -0.37 9.57
CA GLY A 57 9.86 -0.57 8.73
C GLY A 57 9.65 -2.02 8.29
N PHE A 58 10.60 -2.92 8.54
CA PHE A 58 10.57 -4.26 7.97
C PHE A 58 9.37 -5.11 8.44
N ASN A 59 9.07 -5.09 9.74
CA ASN A 59 7.93 -5.83 10.29
C ASN A 59 6.59 -5.33 9.71
N TYR A 60 6.45 -4.01 9.58
CA TYR A 60 5.28 -3.43 8.95
C TYR A 60 5.17 -3.83 7.48
N PHE A 61 6.29 -3.79 6.74
CA PHE A 61 6.34 -4.25 5.35
C PHE A 61 5.95 -5.72 5.22
N LEU A 62 6.45 -6.60 6.09
CA LEU A 62 6.11 -8.02 6.10
C LEU A 62 4.61 -8.27 6.23
N VAL A 63 3.95 -7.59 7.15
CA VAL A 63 2.51 -7.80 7.41
C VAL A 63 1.65 -7.14 6.33
N SER A 64 2.04 -5.97 5.81
CA SER A 64 1.17 -5.15 4.98
C SER A 64 1.43 -5.25 3.48
N ARG A 65 2.67 -5.55 3.06
CA ARG A 65 3.12 -5.44 1.66
C ARG A 65 3.73 -6.72 1.12
N ALA A 66 4.41 -7.50 1.96
CA ALA A 66 5.16 -8.66 1.50
C ALA A 66 4.21 -9.68 0.86
N ARG A 67 4.68 -10.24 -0.25
CA ARG A 67 3.98 -11.27 -1.02
C ARG A 67 4.80 -12.55 -1.00
N PRO A 68 4.16 -13.73 -0.98
CA PRO A 68 4.89 -14.99 -1.02
C PRO A 68 5.69 -15.13 -2.33
N ARG A 69 6.69 -16.02 -2.32
CA ARG A 69 7.44 -16.36 -3.53
C ARG A 69 6.47 -16.88 -4.60
N GLY A 70 6.63 -16.39 -5.83
CA GLY A 70 5.77 -16.74 -6.96
C GLY A 70 4.41 -16.02 -6.99
N PHE A 71 4.16 -15.04 -6.12
CA PHE A 71 2.92 -14.26 -6.16
C PHE A 71 2.72 -13.50 -7.48
N TYR A 72 3.82 -13.05 -8.09
CA TYR A 72 3.82 -12.43 -9.41
C TYR A 72 4.47 -13.36 -10.41
N ASP A 73 3.85 -13.48 -11.58
CA ASP A 73 4.39 -14.21 -12.72
C ASP A 73 5.14 -13.26 -13.66
N GLN A 74 5.83 -13.85 -14.64
CA GLN A 74 6.57 -13.09 -15.65
C GLN A 74 5.64 -12.17 -16.44
N VAL A 75 4.45 -12.66 -16.82
CA VAL A 75 3.49 -11.89 -17.63
C VAL A 75 3.01 -10.65 -16.89
N TYR A 76 2.77 -10.73 -15.58
CA TYR A 76 2.44 -9.58 -14.74
C TYR A 76 3.54 -8.52 -14.79
N PHE A 77 4.80 -8.93 -14.59
CA PHE A 77 5.93 -8.00 -14.59
C PHE A 77 6.16 -7.36 -15.96
N GLU A 78 6.08 -8.13 -17.04
CA GLU A 78 6.23 -7.60 -18.41
C GLU A 78 5.13 -6.59 -18.76
N THR A 79 3.88 -6.89 -18.39
CA THR A 79 2.74 -6.00 -18.63
C THR A 79 2.91 -4.68 -17.87
N ARG A 80 3.33 -4.76 -16.60
CA ARG A 80 3.61 -3.57 -15.77
C ARG A 80 4.78 -2.77 -16.33
N ASN A 81 5.86 -3.45 -16.72
CA ASN A 81 7.06 -2.81 -17.25
C ASN A 81 6.75 -2.02 -18.53
N ARG A 82 5.93 -2.57 -19.44
CA ARG A 82 5.54 -1.88 -20.67
C ARG A 82 4.87 -0.52 -20.40
N VAL A 83 3.97 -0.46 -19.42
CA VAL A 83 3.31 0.80 -19.03
C VAL A 83 4.32 1.77 -18.43
N LEU A 84 5.11 1.31 -17.45
CA LEU A 84 6.05 2.18 -16.72
C LEU A 84 7.15 2.76 -17.62
N VAL A 85 7.72 1.94 -18.51
CA VAL A 85 8.77 2.38 -19.46
C VAL A 85 8.23 3.41 -20.44
N ASN A 86 7.02 3.19 -20.97
CA ASN A 86 6.40 4.14 -21.89
C ASN A 86 6.15 5.50 -21.21
N GLU A 87 5.58 5.50 -20.00
CA GLU A 87 5.34 6.71 -19.23
C GLU A 87 6.65 7.44 -18.89
N TRP A 88 7.67 6.72 -18.46
CA TRP A 88 8.99 7.28 -18.18
C TRP A 88 9.59 7.94 -19.43
N ASN A 89 9.61 7.23 -20.55
CA ASN A 89 10.15 7.74 -21.80
C ASN A 89 9.40 8.98 -22.28
N GLN A 90 8.06 9.00 -22.17
CA GLN A 90 7.26 10.18 -22.51
C GLN A 90 7.64 11.40 -21.65
N ARG A 91 7.83 11.20 -20.34
CA ARG A 91 8.22 12.27 -19.40
C ARG A 91 9.61 12.80 -19.69
N VAL A 92 10.58 11.93 -19.94
CA VAL A 92 11.96 12.31 -20.22
C VAL A 92 12.09 13.06 -21.56
N ILE A 93 11.32 12.66 -22.58
CA ILE A 93 11.36 13.29 -23.91
C ILE A 93 10.58 14.62 -23.93
N GLN A 94 9.52 14.75 -23.12
CA GLN A 94 8.69 15.95 -23.04
C GLN A 94 8.67 16.55 -21.62
N PRO A 95 9.81 16.99 -21.06
CA PRO A 95 9.89 17.47 -19.68
C PRO A 95 9.19 18.81 -19.46
N SER A 96 8.86 19.56 -20.52
CA SER A 96 8.05 20.79 -20.40
C SER A 96 6.55 20.51 -20.23
N ARG A 97 6.11 19.29 -20.54
CA ARG A 97 4.71 18.85 -20.42
C ARG A 97 4.43 18.13 -19.10
N TYR A 98 5.45 17.51 -18.50
CA TYR A 98 5.34 16.63 -17.34
C TYR A 98 6.14 17.13 -16.14
#